data_AF-X1HVM5-F1
#
_entry.id   AF-X1HVM5-F1
#
_cell.length_a   1.000
_cell.length_b   1.000
_cell.length_c   1.000
_cell.angle_alpha   90.00
_cell.angle_beta   90.00
_cell.angle_gamma   90.00
#
_symmetry.space_group_name_H-M   'P 1'
#
loop_
_entity.id
_entity.type
_entity.pdbx_description
1 polymer ?
#
loop_
_entity_poly.entity_id
_entity_poly.type
_entity_poly.pdbx_seq_one_letter_code
_entity_poly.pdbx_strand_id
1 'polypeptide(L)'
;KFQDQEDLLHDIIIGLAEIAKRRIANGQDFTEPAMVRTAEHIKDNYWYRHYAYSNGLDCRHCSKEQKAKCKWNWGHSDWAYTDCHRAIQLESLNQPVTDQGGNISELGNLIADDSALDLQAWTEAKTWLIGAPIRLKAIAVKRINGEKLSHAECQYLSKLRKREQKNLL
;
A
#
# COMPACT_ATOMS: atom_id res chain seq x y z
N LYS A 1 -4.86 17.09 17.43
CA LYS A 1 -4.75 16.90 18.90
C LYS A 1 -6.09 16.81 19.62
N PHE A 2 -6.98 17.82 19.56
CA PHE A 2 -8.33 17.69 20.17
C PHE A 2 -9.21 16.69 19.42
N GLN A 3 -9.22 16.72 18.08
CA GLN A 3 -9.96 15.75 17.25
C GLN A 3 -9.52 14.29 17.50
N ASP A 4 -8.20 14.04 17.61
CA ASP A 4 -7.69 12.69 17.90
C ASP A 4 -8.16 12.14 19.26
N GLN A 5 -8.49 13.03 20.22
CA GLN A 5 -9.01 12.61 21.52
C GLN A 5 -10.51 12.25 21.44
N GLU A 6 -11.29 12.99 20.65
CA GLU A 6 -12.71 12.70 20.43
C GLU A 6 -12.89 11.41 19.62
N ASP A 7 -12.09 11.22 18.58
CA ASP A 7 -12.09 9.99 17.77
C ASP A 7 -11.74 8.77 18.64
N LEU A 8 -10.70 8.89 19.48
CA LEU A 8 -10.32 7.84 20.42
C LEU A 8 -11.43 7.54 21.43
N LEU A 9 -12.10 8.57 21.98
CA LEU A 9 -13.23 8.38 22.88
C LEU A 9 -14.39 7.67 22.19
N HIS A 10 -14.67 8.02 20.93
CA HIS A 10 -15.70 7.39 20.13
C HIS A 10 -15.40 5.91 19.89
N ASP A 11 -14.17 5.57 19.50
CA ASP A 11 -13.70 4.20 19.33
C ASP A 11 -13.83 3.39 20.63
N ILE A 12 -13.49 3.98 21.78
CA ILE A 12 -13.66 3.34 23.09
C ILE A 12 -15.15 3.08 23.38
N ILE A 13 -16.03 4.06 23.16
CA ILE A 13 -17.47 3.94 23.41
C ILE A 13 -18.08 2.82 22.54
N ILE A 14 -17.78 2.82 21.23
CA ILE A 14 -18.26 1.78 20.31
C ILE A 14 -17.74 0.41 20.73
N GLY A 15 -16.43 0.28 20.96
CA GLY A 15 -15.82 -1.01 21.29
C GLY A 15 -16.34 -1.58 22.61
N LEU A 16 -16.55 -0.74 23.63
CA LEU A 16 -17.17 -1.15 24.88
C LEU A 16 -18.62 -1.60 24.66
N ALA A 17 -19.42 -0.87 23.89
CA ALA A 17 -20.82 -1.23 23.61
C ALA A 17 -20.93 -2.57 22.86
N GLU A 18 -20.05 -2.82 21.89
CA GLU A 18 -20.01 -4.08 21.14
C GLU A 18 -19.61 -5.28 22.00
N ILE A 19 -18.64 -5.12 22.89
CA ILE A 19 -18.22 -6.19 23.80
C ILE A 19 -19.27 -6.43 24.87
N ALA A 20 -19.90 -5.37 25.39
CA ALA A 20 -21.03 -5.49 26.31
C ALA A 20 -22.16 -6.31 25.70
N LYS A 21 -22.60 -5.98 24.47
CA LYS A 21 -23.62 -6.74 23.75
C LYS A 21 -23.25 -8.23 23.59
N ARG A 22 -22.00 -8.52 23.19
CA ARG A 22 -21.50 -9.89 23.03
C ARG A 22 -21.48 -10.67 24.34
N ARG A 23 -21.04 -10.04 25.44
CA ARG A 23 -20.99 -10.67 26.76
C ARG A 23 -22.39 -10.95 27.31
N ILE A 24 -23.31 -9.98 27.20
CA ILE A 24 -24.71 -10.15 27.61
C ILE A 24 -25.37 -11.29 26.84
N ALA A 25 -25.16 -11.37 25.51
CA ALA A 25 -25.67 -12.48 24.69
C ALA A 25 -25.14 -13.86 25.13
N ASN A 26 -23.93 -13.90 25.69
CA ASN A 26 -23.30 -15.11 26.23
C ASN A 26 -23.62 -15.35 27.72
N GLY A 27 -24.48 -14.54 28.35
CA GLY A 27 -24.80 -14.63 29.78
C GLY A 27 -23.62 -14.29 30.70
N GLN A 28 -22.66 -13.52 30.21
CA GLN A 28 -21.48 -13.09 30.96
C GLN A 28 -21.59 -11.62 31.36
N ASP A 29 -21.13 -11.30 32.57
CA ASP A 29 -21.02 -9.91 33.01
C ASP A 29 -19.84 -9.20 32.32
N PHE A 30 -20.01 -7.89 32.11
CA PHE A 30 -18.95 -7.00 31.68
C PHE A 30 -18.58 -6.06 32.81
N THR A 31 -17.67 -6.53 33.67
CA THR A 31 -17.24 -5.81 34.86
C THR A 31 -16.39 -4.59 34.52
N GLU A 32 -16.38 -3.59 35.40
CA GLU A 32 -15.58 -2.38 35.23
C GLU A 32 -14.08 -2.67 34.95
N PRO A 33 -13.39 -3.60 35.65
CA PRO A 33 -12.01 -3.95 35.28
C PRO A 33 -11.88 -4.52 33.87
N ALA A 34 -12.88 -5.26 33.38
CA ALA A 34 -12.89 -5.77 32.00
C ALA A 34 -13.12 -4.65 30.99
N MET A 35 -13.95 -3.65 31.33
CA MET A 35 -14.15 -2.44 30.54
C MET A 35 -12.85 -1.64 30.43
N VAL A 36 -12.16 -1.40 31.54
CA VAL A 36 -10.89 -0.66 31.57
C VAL A 36 -9.84 -1.34 30.69
N ARG A 37 -9.63 -2.66 30.84
CA ARG A 37 -8.68 -3.39 29.98
C ARG A 37 -9.08 -3.36 28.49
N THR A 38 -10.37 -3.40 28.20
CA THR A 38 -10.87 -3.29 26.84
C THR A 38 -10.54 -1.91 26.26
N ALA A 39 -10.79 -0.84 27.03
CA ALA A 39 -10.49 0.53 26.63
C ALA A 39 -8.98 0.73 26.42
N GLU A 40 -8.13 0.16 27.28
CA GLU A 40 -6.67 0.15 27.09
C GLU A 40 -6.27 -0.49 25.75
N HIS A 41 -6.83 -1.66 25.42
CA HIS A 41 -6.54 -2.32 24.14
C HIS A 41 -7.04 -1.53 22.93
N ILE A 42 -8.19 -0.87 23.02
CA ILE A 42 -8.71 -0.01 21.95
C ILE A 42 -7.79 1.18 21.75
N LYS A 43 -7.40 1.86 22.84
CA LYS A 43 -6.45 2.97 22.83
C LYS A 43 -5.12 2.59 22.19
N ASP A 44 -4.55 1.46 22.59
CA ASP A 44 -3.29 0.99 22.02
C ASP A 44 -3.43 0.73 20.51
N ASN A 45 -4.51 0.07 20.08
CA ASN A 45 -4.78 -0.16 18.66
C ASN A 45 -5.00 1.13 17.87
N TYR A 46 -5.67 2.13 18.44
CA TYR A 46 -5.84 3.45 17.82
C TYR A 46 -4.49 4.09 17.53
N TRP A 47 -3.60 4.14 18.52
CA TRP A 47 -2.26 4.72 18.33
C TRP A 47 -1.38 3.90 17.39
N TYR A 48 -1.50 2.56 17.37
CA TYR A 48 -0.79 1.76 16.37
C TYR A 48 -1.23 2.08 14.95
N ARG A 49 -2.54 2.22 14.70
CA ARG A 49 -3.07 2.60 13.38
C ARG A 49 -2.60 4.00 12.98
N HIS A 50 -2.64 4.95 13.91
CA HIS A 50 -2.20 6.33 13.67
C HIS A 50 -0.69 6.40 13.38
N TYR A 51 0.11 5.62 14.11
CA TYR A 51 1.55 5.51 13.87
C TYR A 51 1.84 4.87 12.52
N ALA A 52 1.14 3.80 12.14
CA ALA A 52 1.28 3.18 10.82
C ALA A 52 0.96 4.15 9.68
N TYR A 53 -0.08 4.98 9.84
CA TYR A 53 -0.44 5.98 8.84
C TYR A 53 0.66 7.03 8.63
N SER A 54 1.36 7.42 9.69
CA SER A 54 2.43 8.42 9.62
C SER A 54 3.80 7.84 9.32
N ASN A 55 4.04 6.54 9.58
CA ASN A 55 5.38 5.94 9.52
C ASN A 55 5.48 4.70 8.60
N GLY A 56 4.39 4.36 7.90
CA GLY A 56 4.30 3.22 6.98
C GLY A 56 4.34 1.84 7.65
N LEU A 57 4.52 1.76 8.96
CA LEU A 57 4.52 0.51 9.74
C LEU A 57 4.21 0.76 11.21
N ASP A 58 3.74 -0.29 11.89
CA ASP A 58 3.53 -0.29 13.34
C ASP A 58 4.33 -1.39 14.06
N CYS A 59 4.39 -1.26 15.39
CA CYS A 59 4.98 -2.28 16.25
C CYS A 59 4.12 -3.56 16.33
N ARG A 60 2.87 -3.59 15.84
CA ARG A 60 2.02 -4.78 15.89
C ARG A 60 2.57 -5.89 15.00
N HIS A 61 3.21 -5.53 13.90
CA HIS A 61 3.86 -6.45 12.97
C HIS A 61 5.26 -6.92 13.40
N CYS A 62 5.81 -6.37 14.50
CA CYS A 62 7.11 -6.79 15.03
C CYS A 62 7.02 -8.04 15.91
N SER A 63 8.00 -8.93 15.78
CA SER A 63 8.13 -10.14 16.62
C SER A 63 8.42 -9.79 18.09
N LYS A 64 8.19 -10.76 18.99
CA LYS A 64 8.53 -10.59 20.42
C LYS A 64 10.00 -10.29 20.64
N GLU A 65 10.88 -10.94 19.88
CA GLU A 65 12.33 -10.71 19.94
C GLU A 65 12.71 -9.31 19.47
N GLN A 66 12.09 -8.82 18.39
CA GLN A 66 12.30 -7.46 17.89
C GLN A 66 11.86 -6.41 18.92
N LYS A 67 10.69 -6.60 19.54
CA LYS A 67 10.19 -5.71 20.59
C LYS A 67 11.10 -5.71 21.82
N ALA A 68 11.62 -6.86 22.22
CA ALA A 68 12.56 -6.97 23.33
C ALA A 68 13.87 -6.23 23.04
N LYS A 69 14.43 -6.38 21.83
CA LYS A 69 15.60 -5.62 21.38
C LYS A 69 15.33 -4.12 21.34
N CYS A 70 14.17 -3.69 20.83
CA CYS A 70 13.81 -2.27 20.82
C CYS A 70 13.72 -1.70 22.24
N LYS A 71 13.07 -2.43 23.16
CA LYS A 71 12.99 -2.06 24.57
C LYS A 71 14.36 -2.04 25.25
N TRP A 72 15.29 -2.92 24.89
CA TRP A 72 16.62 -2.98 25.50
C TRP A 72 17.56 -1.89 24.96
N ASN A 73 17.59 -1.68 23.64
CA ASN A 73 18.48 -0.71 22.99
C ASN A 73 18.01 0.74 23.11
N TRP A 74 16.69 0.97 23.14
CA TRP A 74 16.07 2.30 23.01
C TRP A 74 15.11 2.62 24.16
N GLY A 75 15.07 1.79 25.21
CA GLY A 75 14.10 1.85 26.31
C GLY A 75 14.30 2.92 27.36
N HIS A 76 15.02 4.00 27.07
CA HIS A 76 15.10 5.15 27.97
C HIS A 76 14.04 6.23 27.68
N SER A 77 13.22 6.05 26.64
CA SER A 77 12.08 6.91 26.41
C SER A 77 10.77 6.22 26.82
N ASP A 78 9.99 6.88 27.68
CA ASP A 78 8.59 6.51 28.00
C ASP A 78 7.69 6.45 26.74
N TRP A 79 8.23 6.85 25.59
CA TRP A 79 7.58 6.94 24.30
C TRP A 79 8.16 5.99 23.25
N ALA A 80 8.85 4.89 23.61
CA ALA A 80 9.55 3.91 22.75
C ALA A 80 8.88 3.45 21.42
N TYR A 81 7.67 3.88 21.13
CA TYR A 81 6.98 3.80 19.85
C TYR A 81 7.39 4.88 18.83
N THR A 82 7.94 6.05 19.21
CA THR A 82 8.23 7.12 18.23
C THR A 82 9.56 6.98 17.47
N ASP A 83 10.59 6.34 18.05
CA ASP A 83 11.90 6.13 17.39
C ASP A 83 12.08 4.69 16.89
N CYS A 84 11.15 4.19 16.09
CA CYS A 84 11.36 2.90 15.44
C CYS A 84 12.40 3.04 14.32
N HIS A 85 13.56 2.38 14.46
CA HIS A 85 14.59 2.34 13.40
C HIS A 85 14.12 1.74 12.06
N ARG A 86 12.97 1.05 12.04
CA ARG A 86 12.36 0.55 10.81
C ARG A 86 11.42 1.57 10.18
N ALA A 87 10.81 2.45 11.00
CA ALA A 87 9.81 3.41 10.56
C ALA A 87 10.39 4.33 9.48
N ILE A 88 9.58 4.53 8.44
CA ILE A 88 9.87 5.50 7.40
C ILE A 88 8.83 6.60 7.58
N GLN A 89 9.27 7.78 8.02
CA GLN A 89 8.37 8.91 8.15
C GLN A 89 7.76 9.23 6.78
N LEU A 90 6.45 9.18 6.70
CA LEU A 90 5.71 9.54 5.50
C LEU A 90 5.49 11.05 5.51
N GLU A 91 5.94 11.70 4.44
CA GLU A 91 5.72 13.12 4.23
C GLU A 91 4.37 13.39 3.57
N SER A 92 3.80 14.56 3.84
CA SER A 92 2.54 14.98 3.23
C SER A 92 2.79 15.39 1.78
N LEU A 93 1.96 14.93 0.84
CA LEU A 93 2.04 15.37 -0.55
C LEU A 93 1.75 16.88 -0.71
N ASN A 94 0.98 17.46 0.21
CA ASN A 94 0.69 18.90 0.23
C ASN A 94 1.80 19.72 0.91
N GLN A 95 2.93 19.09 1.27
CA GLN A 95 4.05 19.77 1.89
C GLN A 95 4.64 20.79 0.90
N PRO A 96 4.82 22.05 1.30
CA PRO A 96 5.46 23.05 0.44
C PRO A 96 6.95 22.75 0.31
N VAL A 97 7.44 22.76 -0.93
CA VAL A 97 8.83 22.58 -1.31
C VAL A 97 9.26 23.80 -2.12
N THR A 98 10.39 24.40 -1.72
CA THR A 98 10.94 25.58 -2.39
C THR A 98 11.98 25.14 -3.41
N ASP A 99 11.85 25.63 -4.65
CA ASP A 99 12.84 25.40 -5.70
C ASP A 99 14.07 26.32 -5.53
N GLN A 100 15.08 26.14 -6.39
CA GLN A 100 16.29 26.99 -6.39
C GLN A 100 16.00 28.45 -6.79
N GLY A 101 14.85 28.74 -7.41
CA GLY A 101 14.39 30.07 -7.81
C GLY A 101 13.52 30.78 -6.76
N GLY A 102 13.23 30.12 -5.62
CA GLY A 102 12.38 30.66 -4.57
C GLY A 102 10.87 30.48 -4.79
N ASN A 103 10.44 29.72 -5.81
CA ASN A 103 9.03 29.39 -5.99
C ASN A 103 8.63 28.23 -5.07
N ILE A 104 7.40 28.28 -4.57
CA ILE A 104 6.83 27.24 -3.71
C ILE A 104 5.95 26.33 -4.58
N SER A 105 6.23 25.03 -4.54
CA SER A 105 5.39 23.98 -5.13
C SER A 105 5.05 22.93 -4.08
N GLU A 106 3.96 22.19 -4.27
CA GLU A 106 3.64 21.06 -3.40
C GLU A 106 4.49 19.84 -3.76
N LEU A 107 4.92 19.07 -2.76
CA LEU A 107 5.75 17.87 -2.93
C LEU A 107 5.14 16.89 -3.95
N GLY A 108 3.82 16.69 -3.89
CA GLY A 108 3.09 15.80 -4.80
C GLY A 108 3.23 16.17 -6.28
N ASN A 109 3.38 17.46 -6.61
CA ASN A 109 3.55 17.91 -8.00
C ASN A 109 4.96 17.63 -8.55
N LEU A 110 5.91 17.26 -7.69
CA LEU A 110 7.28 16.96 -8.06
C LEU A 110 7.53 15.46 -8.26
N ILE A 111 6.59 14.61 -7.87
CA ILE A 111 6.69 13.16 -8.00
C ILE A 111 6.23 12.77 -9.41
N ALA A 112 7.10 12.08 -10.16
CA ALA A 112 6.76 11.55 -11.46
C ALA A 112 5.75 10.40 -11.34
N ASP A 113 4.75 10.37 -12.23
CA ASP A 113 3.85 9.23 -12.36
C ASP A 113 4.49 8.17 -13.26
N ASP A 114 5.07 7.14 -12.64
CA ASP A 114 5.67 6.00 -13.35
C ASP A 114 4.64 5.18 -14.15
N SER A 115 3.34 5.40 -13.92
CA SER A 115 2.25 4.81 -14.69
C SER A 115 1.71 5.74 -15.79
N ALA A 116 2.34 6.91 -15.99
CA ALA A 116 1.96 7.82 -17.04
C ALA A 116 2.04 7.13 -18.41
N LEU A 117 0.99 7.31 -19.20
CA LEU A 117 0.91 6.72 -20.52
C LEU A 117 1.94 7.38 -21.44
N ASP A 118 2.91 6.61 -21.90
CA ASP A 118 3.83 7.06 -22.94
C ASP A 118 3.06 7.22 -24.27
N LEU A 119 2.70 8.47 -24.57
CA LEU A 119 1.94 8.84 -25.76
C LEU A 119 2.71 8.50 -27.05
N GLN A 120 4.03 8.57 -27.02
CA GLN A 120 4.87 8.23 -28.15
C GLN A 120 4.84 6.72 -28.36
N ALA A 121 5.13 5.94 -27.32
CA ALA A 121 5.06 4.48 -27.40
C ALA A 121 3.67 4.00 -27.82
N TRP A 122 2.59 4.65 -27.36
CA TRP A 122 1.23 4.33 -27.77
C TRP A 122 0.99 4.61 -29.26
N THR A 123 1.46 5.75 -29.76
CA THR A 123 1.34 6.13 -31.17
C THR A 123 2.16 5.21 -32.07
N GLU A 124 3.38 4.86 -31.66
CA GLU A 124 4.24 3.89 -32.34
C GLU A 124 3.60 2.51 -32.38
N ALA A 125 3.05 2.02 -31.26
CA ALA A 125 2.33 0.75 -31.20
C ALA A 125 1.13 0.72 -32.15
N LYS A 126 0.36 1.81 -32.21
CA LYS A 126 -0.77 1.94 -33.14
C LYS A 126 -0.30 1.92 -34.61
N THR A 127 0.76 2.65 -34.91
CA THR A 127 1.35 2.71 -36.26
C THR A 127 1.88 1.35 -36.70
N TRP A 128 2.59 0.66 -35.81
CA TRP A 128 3.05 -0.71 -36.02
C TRP A 128 1.87 -1.66 -36.26
N LEU A 129 0.81 -1.57 -35.44
CA LEU A 129 -0.38 -2.40 -35.59
C LEU A 129 -1.07 -2.17 -36.94
N ILE A 130 -1.09 -0.94 -37.46
CA ILE A 130 -1.65 -0.66 -38.80
C ILE A 130 -0.83 -1.38 -39.87
N GLY A 131 0.50 -1.25 -39.84
CA GLY A 131 1.42 -1.89 -40.79
C GLY A 131 1.63 -3.40 -40.61
N ALA A 132 1.19 -3.98 -39.49
CA ALA A 132 1.42 -5.38 -39.17
C ALA A 132 0.67 -6.34 -40.13
N PRO A 133 1.22 -7.54 -40.42
CA PRO A 133 0.55 -8.54 -41.25
C PRO A 133 -0.81 -8.96 -40.67
N ILE A 134 -1.83 -9.08 -41.54
CA ILE A 134 -3.21 -9.46 -41.16
C ILE A 134 -3.23 -10.78 -40.35
N ARG A 135 -2.42 -11.76 -40.77
CA ARG A 135 -2.31 -13.05 -40.08
C ARG A 135 -1.85 -12.93 -38.63
N LEU A 136 -0.95 -11.98 -38.34
CA LEU A 136 -0.48 -11.72 -36.97
C LEU A 136 -1.59 -11.09 -36.12
N LYS A 137 -2.36 -10.15 -36.70
CA LYS A 137 -3.52 -9.53 -36.03
C LYS A 137 -4.58 -10.58 -35.68
N ALA A 138 -4.88 -11.49 -36.62
CA ALA A 138 -5.83 -12.59 -36.38
C ALA A 138 -5.38 -13.52 -35.24
N ILE A 139 -4.10 -13.88 -35.21
CA ILE A 139 -3.50 -14.67 -34.11
C ILE A 139 -3.60 -13.93 -32.77
N ALA A 140 -3.37 -12.61 -32.76
CA ALA A 140 -3.47 -11.79 -31.55
C ALA A 140 -4.91 -11.78 -31.00
N VAL A 141 -5.92 -11.60 -31.87
CA VAL A 141 -7.34 -11.65 -31.49
C VAL A 141 -7.70 -13.00 -30.86
N LYS A 142 -7.27 -14.11 -31.46
CA LYS A 142 -7.48 -15.46 -30.88
C LYS A 142 -6.89 -15.60 -29.49
N ARG A 143 -5.69 -15.07 -29.26
CA ARG A 143 -5.06 -15.09 -27.92
C ARG A 143 -5.81 -14.27 -26.89
N ILE A 144 -6.32 -13.10 -27.28
CA ILE A 144 -7.15 -12.25 -26.40
C ILE A 144 -8.44 -12.99 -26.02
N ASN A 145 -9.05 -13.68 -26.98
CA ASN A 145 -10.26 -14.49 -26.76
C ASN A 145 -10.01 -15.81 -26.01
N GLY A 146 -8.75 -16.16 -25.69
CA GLY A 146 -8.40 -17.41 -25.03
C GLY A 146 -8.52 -18.67 -25.92
N GLU A 147 -8.60 -18.51 -27.24
CA GLU A 147 -8.70 -19.62 -28.19
C GLU A 147 -7.36 -20.35 -28.39
N LYS A 148 -7.42 -21.65 -28.65
CA LYS A 148 -6.22 -22.45 -28.94
C LYS A 148 -5.67 -22.13 -30.34
N LEU A 149 -4.37 -21.86 -30.41
CA LEU A 149 -3.66 -21.63 -31.67
C LEU A 149 -3.43 -22.95 -32.43
N SER A 150 -3.61 -22.89 -33.74
CA SER A 150 -3.24 -23.98 -34.65
C SER A 150 -1.73 -24.19 -34.69
N HIS A 151 -1.28 -25.40 -35.01
CA HIS A 151 0.13 -25.71 -35.20
C HIS A 151 0.80 -24.76 -36.22
N ALA A 152 0.11 -24.42 -37.31
CA ALA A 152 0.62 -23.49 -38.32
C ALA A 152 0.75 -22.04 -37.80
N GLU A 153 -0.10 -21.62 -36.87
CA GLU A 153 -0.04 -20.30 -36.23
C GLU A 153 1.11 -20.23 -35.22
N CYS A 154 1.31 -21.30 -34.45
CA CYS A 154 2.46 -21.45 -33.55
C CYS A 154 3.79 -21.42 -34.32
N GLN A 155 3.89 -22.15 -35.44
CA GLN A 155 5.07 -22.10 -36.31
C GLN A 155 5.32 -20.70 -36.88
N TYR A 156 4.26 -20.01 -37.30
CA TYR A 156 4.35 -18.64 -37.82
C TYR A 156 4.90 -17.66 -36.76
N LEU A 157 4.38 -17.71 -35.53
CA LEU A 157 4.90 -16.91 -34.41
C LEU A 157 6.37 -17.22 -34.09
N SER A 158 6.76 -18.50 -34.11
CA SER A 158 8.15 -18.92 -33.87
C SER A 158 9.11 -18.33 -34.89
N LYS A 159 8.75 -18.37 -36.18
CA LYS A 159 9.54 -17.73 -37.26
C LYS A 159 9.64 -16.21 -37.07
N LEU A 160 8.53 -15.55 -36.74
CA LEU A 160 8.51 -14.11 -36.51
C LEU A 160 9.40 -13.71 -35.33
N ARG A 161 9.30 -14.41 -34.19
CA ARG A 161 10.12 -14.15 -33.01
C ARG A 161 11.61 -14.28 -33.29
N LYS A 162 12.02 -15.32 -34.03
CA LYS A 162 13.42 -15.50 -34.43
C LYS A 162 13.94 -14.37 -35.32
N ARG A 163 13.08 -13.77 -36.14
CA ARG A 163 13.46 -12.64 -37.01
C ARG A 163 13.62 -11.34 -36.23
N GLU A 164 12.71 -11.06 -35.29
CA GLU A 164 12.70 -9.82 -34.52
C GLU A 164 13.62 -9.88 -33.27
N GLN A 165 14.22 -11.03 -32.99
CA GLN A 165 15.14 -11.19 -31.87
C GLN A 165 16.39 -10.35 -32.13
N LYS A 166 16.58 -9.29 -31.34
CA LYS A 166 17.83 -8.53 -31.33
C LYS A 166 18.95 -9.48 -30.87
N ASN A 167 19.99 -9.61 -31.68
CA ASN A 167 21.21 -10.24 -31.22
C ASN A 167 21.76 -9.39 -30.06
N LEU A 168 22.00 -10.02 -28.91
CA LEU A 168 22.73 -9.38 -27.83
C LEU A 168 24.17 -9.19 -28.35
N LEU A 169 24.57 -7.93 -28.54
CA LEU A 169 25.95 -7.52 -28.79
C LEU A 169 26.67 -7.39 -27.45
#